data_AF-A0A1T5HK16-F1
#
_entry.id   AF-A0A1T5HK16-F1
#
_cell.length_a   1.000
_cell.length_b   1.000
_cell.length_c   1.000
_cell.angle_alpha   90.00
_cell.angle_beta   90.00
_cell.angle_gamma   90.00
#
_symmetry.space_group_name_H-M   'P 1'
#
loop_
_entity.id
_entity.type
_entity.pdbx_description
1 polymer ?
#
loop_
_entity_poly.entity_id
_entity_poly.type
_entity_poly.pdbx_seq_one_letter_code
_entity_poly.pdbx_strand_id
1 'polypeptide(L)'
;MNYITLKEAAKATGLNEMTIRRLCKKADSKPYIRLKEGKNGSLYTIQTNYLFDKYPPKTAFDKLEQDSLNTRVNVDPIQVYTQDYTPVLAVKDELIQVLKDEIAYLREENKGLREENKELKLLPAPHNVTQEATENHRKSFWQRIWGK
;
A
#
# COMPACT_ATOMS: atom_id res chain seq x y z
N MET A 1 13.17 -0.90 12.13
CA MET A 1 13.82 -1.34 10.88
C MET A 1 13.96 -2.85 10.92
N ASN A 2 13.28 -3.58 10.03
CA ASN A 2 13.31 -5.05 10.02
C ASN A 2 14.55 -5.55 9.25
N TYR A 3 15.28 -6.51 9.82
CA TYR A 3 16.48 -7.09 9.23
C TYR A 3 16.31 -8.59 9.10
N ILE A 4 16.54 -9.10 7.91
CA ILE A 4 16.40 -10.52 7.59
C ILE A 4 17.74 -11.11 7.18
N THR A 5 17.87 -12.42 7.35
CA THR A 5 19.06 -13.18 6.94
C THR A 5 19.12 -13.30 5.41
N LEU A 6 20.30 -13.61 4.87
CA LEU A 6 20.47 -13.85 3.42
C LEU A 6 19.51 -14.94 2.90
N LYS A 7 19.26 -15.98 3.69
CA LYS A 7 18.36 -17.09 3.35
C LYS A 7 16.90 -16.65 3.27
N GLU A 8 16.46 -15.83 4.22
CA GLU A 8 15.11 -15.26 4.22
C GLU A 8 14.94 -14.26 3.07
N ALA A 9 15.97 -13.44 2.80
CA ALA A 9 15.98 -12.52 1.67
C ALA A 9 15.88 -13.23 0.32
N ALA A 10 16.62 -14.33 0.16
CA ALA A 10 16.55 -15.20 -1.01
C ALA A 10 15.14 -15.78 -1.18
N LYS A 11 14.53 -16.27 -0.10
CA LYS A 11 13.15 -16.79 -0.12
C LYS A 11 12.13 -15.70 -0.46
N ALA A 12 12.29 -14.49 0.07
CA ALA A 12 11.37 -13.37 -0.13
C ALA A 12 11.42 -12.81 -1.56
N THR A 13 12.59 -12.84 -2.21
CA THR A 13 12.81 -12.28 -3.56
C THR A 13 12.81 -13.32 -4.67
N GLY A 14 12.90 -14.61 -4.33
CA GLY A 14 13.07 -15.68 -5.31
C GLY A 14 14.47 -15.79 -5.91
N LEU A 15 15.43 -14.98 -5.43
CA LEU A 15 16.80 -14.96 -5.93
C LEU A 15 17.68 -15.94 -5.14
N ASN A 16 18.79 -16.34 -5.76
CA ASN A 16 19.82 -17.12 -5.07
C ASN A 16 20.48 -16.28 -3.95
N GLU A 17 20.80 -16.91 -2.82
CA GLU A 17 21.58 -16.32 -1.73
C GLU A 17 22.89 -15.66 -2.21
N MET A 18 23.53 -16.20 -3.25
CA MET A 18 24.72 -15.60 -3.86
C MET A 18 24.46 -14.21 -4.46
N THR A 19 23.29 -14.01 -5.05
CA THR A 19 22.86 -12.71 -5.58
C THR A 19 22.67 -11.72 -4.45
N ILE A 20 22.00 -12.14 -3.37
CA ILE A 20 21.83 -11.30 -2.17
C ILE A 20 23.18 -10.99 -1.53
N ARG A 21 24.09 -11.96 -1.44
CA ARG A 21 25.44 -11.77 -0.93
C ARG A 21 26.24 -10.77 -1.78
N ARG A 22 26.06 -10.78 -3.10
CA ARG A 22 26.68 -9.80 -4.01
C ARG A 22 26.12 -8.41 -3.81
N LEU A 23 24.80 -8.29 -3.60
CA LEU A 23 24.16 -7.03 -3.21
C LEU A 23 24.80 -6.50 -1.92
N CYS A 24 25.03 -7.36 -0.93
CA CYS A 24 25.63 -6.97 0.35
C CYS A 24 27.09 -6.47 0.26
N LYS A 25 27.80 -6.75 -0.84
CA LYS A 25 29.19 -6.29 -1.03
C LYS A 25 29.28 -4.92 -1.71
N LYS A 26 28.18 -4.37 -2.23
CA LYS A 26 28.17 -3.06 -2.89
C LYS A 26 28.43 -1.94 -1.87
N ALA A 27 29.00 -0.83 -2.33
CA ALA A 27 29.24 0.33 -1.48
C ALA A 27 27.91 0.91 -0.95
N ASP A 28 26.92 1.02 -1.83
CA ASP A 28 25.60 1.62 -1.55
C ASP A 28 24.78 0.81 -0.53
N SER A 29 25.10 -0.47 -0.34
CA SER A 29 24.33 -1.37 0.53
C SER A 29 24.86 -1.41 1.97
N LYS A 30 26.09 -0.96 2.21
CA LYS A 30 26.74 -0.93 3.54
C LYS A 30 25.88 -0.36 4.68
N PRO A 31 25.17 0.78 4.53
CA PRO A 31 24.37 1.33 5.63
C PRO A 31 23.14 0.48 5.99
N TYR A 32 22.74 -0.43 5.10
CA TYR A 32 21.55 -1.28 5.25
C TYR A 32 21.88 -2.71 5.67
N ILE A 33 23.15 -2.98 6.00
CA ILE A 33 23.67 -4.31 6.31
C ILE A 33 24.22 -4.35 7.72
N ARG A 34 23.99 -5.46 8.41
CA ARG A 34 24.61 -5.73 9.70
C ARG A 34 25.30 -7.09 9.67
N LEU A 35 26.48 -7.17 10.29
CA LEU A 35 27.07 -8.46 10.66
C LEU A 35 26.54 -8.83 12.03
N LYS A 36 25.93 -10.02 12.14
CA LYS A 36 25.66 -10.66 13.42
C LYS A 36 26.62 -11.82 13.61
N GLU A 37 27.16 -11.99 14.80
CA GLU A 37 27.93 -13.20 15.13
C GLU A 37 26.97 -14.38 15.26
N GLY A 38 27.23 -15.44 14.50
CA GLY A 38 26.50 -16.70 14.55
C GLY A 38 27.42 -17.84 14.99
N LYS A 39 26.82 -18.98 15.30
CA LYS A 39 27.53 -20.19 15.75
C LYS A 39 28.64 -20.67 14.79
N ASN A 40 28.51 -20.35 13.50
CA ASN A 40 29.44 -20.74 12.44
C ASN A 40 30.16 -19.53 11.78
N GLY A 41 30.25 -18.41 12.49
CA GLY A 41 30.87 -17.16 12.00
C GLY A 41 29.87 -16.03 11.74
N SER A 42 30.33 -14.95 11.12
CA SER A 42 29.53 -13.75 10.89
C SER A 42 28.45 -13.95 9.82
N LEU A 43 27.19 -13.72 10.21
CA LEU A 43 26.01 -13.77 9.35
C LEU A 43 25.64 -12.36 8.90
N TYR A 44 25.52 -12.17 7.58
CA TYR A 44 25.00 -10.93 7.02
C TYR A 44 23.47 -10.88 7.20
N THR A 45 22.98 -9.77 7.74
CA THR A 45 21.56 -9.42 7.69
C THR A 45 21.38 -8.13 6.89
N ILE A 46 20.30 -8.07 6.13
CA ILE A 46 19.97 -6.95 5.25
C ILE A 46 18.62 -6.37 5.65
N GLN A 47 18.50 -5.05 5.57
CA GLN A 47 17.24 -4.36 5.82
C GLN A 47 16.21 -4.70 4.74
N THR A 48 14.98 -5.03 5.14
CA THR A 48 13.91 -5.45 4.22
C THR A 48 13.54 -4.38 3.21
N ASN A 49 13.47 -3.11 3.61
CA ASN A 49 13.06 -2.02 2.73
C ASN A 49 14.06 -1.84 1.58
N TYR A 50 15.35 -1.78 1.92
CA TYR A 50 16.42 -1.68 0.92
C TYR A 50 16.45 -2.88 -0.03
N LEU A 51 16.19 -4.08 0.51
CA LEU A 51 16.10 -5.29 -0.31
C LEU A 51 14.97 -5.16 -1.35
N PHE A 52 13.78 -4.74 -0.92
CA PHE A 52 12.61 -4.63 -1.80
C PHE A 52 12.66 -3.44 -2.77
N ASP A 53 13.40 -2.38 -2.44
CA ASP A 53 13.70 -1.29 -3.37
C ASP A 53 14.56 -1.77 -4.56
N LYS A 54 15.37 -2.81 -4.37
CA LYS A 54 16.24 -3.38 -5.42
C LYS A 54 15.63 -4.60 -6.10
N TYR A 55 14.96 -5.44 -5.32
CA TYR A 55 14.42 -6.72 -5.74
C TYR A 55 13.00 -6.86 -5.19
N PRO A 56 11.96 -6.67 -6.01
CA PRO A 56 10.60 -6.79 -5.52
C PRO A 56 10.35 -8.21 -4.96
N PRO A 57 9.45 -8.34 -3.97
CA PRO A 57 9.14 -9.63 -3.38
C PRO A 57 8.50 -10.57 -4.42
N LYS A 58 8.87 -11.84 -4.38
CA LYS A 58 8.30 -12.89 -5.24
C LYS A 58 6.81 -13.01 -4.90
N THR A 59 5.95 -12.70 -5.86
CA THR A 59 4.51 -12.94 -5.71
C THR A 59 4.24 -14.43 -5.85
N ALA A 60 3.19 -14.93 -5.19
CA ALA A 60 2.90 -16.37 -5.12
C ALA A 60 2.66 -17.06 -6.48
N PHE A 61 2.52 -16.29 -7.57
CA PHE A 61 2.29 -16.78 -8.92
C PHE A 61 3.54 -17.46 -9.54
N ASP A 62 4.75 -17.05 -9.16
CA ASP A 62 6.00 -17.57 -9.77
C ASP A 62 6.45 -18.95 -9.21
N LYS A 63 5.65 -19.57 -8.35
CA LYS A 63 5.94 -20.92 -7.82
C LYS A 63 5.37 -22.03 -8.71
N LEU A 64 4.36 -21.74 -9.51
CA LEU A 64 3.74 -22.69 -10.44
C LEU A 64 4.60 -22.97 -11.68
N GLU A 65 5.42 -22.01 -12.13
CA GLU A 65 6.20 -22.17 -13.36
C GLU A 65 7.56 -22.90 -13.19
N GLN A 66 8.15 -22.93 -11.99
CA GLN A 66 9.45 -23.59 -11.79
C GLN A 66 9.34 -25.11 -11.54
N ASP A 67 8.22 -25.58 -10.98
CA ASP A 67 8.02 -27.01 -10.71
C ASP A 67 7.60 -27.81 -11.96
N SER A 68 7.15 -27.13 -13.03
CA SER A 68 6.73 -27.77 -14.29
C SER A 68 7.89 -28.16 -15.22
N LEU A 69 9.11 -27.64 -15.00
CA LEU A 69 10.24 -27.83 -15.93
C LEU A 69 11.19 -28.98 -15.59
N ASN A 70 11.13 -29.57 -14.39
CA ASN A 70 12.15 -30.54 -13.93
C ASN A 70 11.66 -31.92 -13.52
N THR A 71 10.38 -32.25 -13.73
CA THR A 71 9.81 -33.47 -13.15
C THR A 71 9.11 -34.30 -14.22
N ARG A 72 9.85 -35.24 -14.85
CA ARG A 72 9.25 -36.42 -15.50
C ARG A 72 8.75 -37.36 -14.40
N VAL A 73 7.62 -37.03 -13.78
CA VAL A 73 6.93 -37.95 -12.87
C VAL A 73 5.77 -38.58 -13.63
N ASN A 74 5.81 -39.90 -13.67
CA ASN A 74 4.71 -40.78 -14.01
C ASN A 74 3.44 -40.27 -13.32
N VAL A 75 2.48 -39.80 -14.13
CA VAL A 75 1.24 -39.22 -13.62
C VAL A 75 0.31 -40.37 -13.27
N ASP A 76 0.40 -40.83 -12.03
CA ASP A 76 -0.77 -41.43 -11.39
C ASP A 76 -1.84 -40.32 -11.30
N PRO A 77 -3.12 -40.60 -11.60
CA PRO A 77 -4.15 -39.57 -11.62
C PRO A 77 -4.40 -39.08 -10.19
N ILE A 78 -3.75 -37.96 -9.83
CA ILE A 78 -4.06 -37.21 -8.63
C ILE A 78 -5.50 -36.73 -8.78
N GLN A 79 -6.38 -37.25 -7.91
CA GLN A 79 -7.72 -36.71 -7.72
C GLN A 79 -7.57 -35.24 -7.38
N VAL A 80 -7.88 -34.39 -8.35
CA VAL A 80 -7.94 -32.95 -8.20
C VAL A 80 -9.11 -32.71 -7.25
N TYR A 81 -8.81 -32.48 -5.98
CA TYR A 81 -9.74 -31.81 -5.08
C TYR A 81 -9.92 -30.40 -5.64
N THR A 82 -10.89 -30.23 -6.54
CA THR A 82 -11.46 -28.94 -6.88
C THR A 82 -12.11 -28.40 -5.60
N GLN A 83 -11.31 -27.76 -4.75
CA GLN A 83 -11.83 -26.95 -3.67
C GLN A 83 -12.79 -25.92 -4.27
N ASP A 84 -13.84 -25.62 -3.53
CA ASP A 84 -14.97 -24.80 -3.94
C ASP A 84 -14.56 -23.35 -4.29
N TYR A 85 -13.95 -23.16 -5.47
CA TYR A 85 -13.57 -21.84 -5.99
C TYR A 85 -14.79 -21.03 -6.42
N THR A 86 -15.91 -21.68 -6.71
CA THR A 86 -17.14 -21.04 -7.19
C THR A 86 -17.79 -20.11 -6.15
N PRO A 87 -17.98 -20.48 -4.86
CA PRO A 87 -18.58 -19.57 -3.88
C PRO A 87 -17.69 -18.37 -3.56
N VAL A 88 -16.36 -18.55 -3.50
CA VAL A 88 -15.43 -17.45 -3.19
C VAL A 88 -15.38 -16.42 -4.32
N LEU A 89 -15.50 -16.86 -5.57
CA LEU A 89 -15.59 -15.95 -6.72
C LEU A 89 -16.92 -15.18 -6.71
N ALA A 90 -18.03 -15.87 -6.44
CA ALA A 90 -19.35 -15.22 -6.33
C ALA A 90 -19.37 -14.12 -5.26
N VAL A 91 -18.82 -14.40 -4.06
CA VAL A 91 -18.72 -13.40 -2.97
C VAL A 91 -17.88 -12.19 -3.39
N LYS A 92 -16.81 -12.40 -4.17
CA LYS A 92 -15.98 -11.30 -4.69
C LYS A 92 -16.75 -10.46 -5.71
N ASP A 93 -17.49 -11.09 -6.60
CA ASP A 93 -18.28 -10.40 -7.61
C ASP A 93 -19.41 -9.57 -6.97
N GLU A 94 -20.07 -10.12 -5.95
CA GLU A 94 -21.05 -9.38 -5.14
C GLU A 94 -20.43 -8.18 -4.44
N LEU A 95 -19.26 -8.35 -3.80
CA LEU A 95 -18.56 -7.25 -3.15
C LEU A 95 -18.15 -6.15 -4.14
N ILE A 96 -17.68 -6.55 -5.32
CA ILE A 96 -17.34 -5.62 -6.40
C ILE A 96 -18.57 -4.84 -6.85
N GLN A 97 -19.73 -5.49 -6.94
CA GLN A 97 -20.97 -4.83 -7.32
C GLN A 97 -21.39 -3.78 -6.29
N VAL A 98 -21.39 -4.14 -4.99
CA VAL A 98 -21.72 -3.22 -3.90
C VAL A 98 -20.79 -1.99 -3.90
N LEU A 99 -19.48 -2.20 -4.11
CA LEU A 99 -18.53 -1.09 -4.19
C LEU A 99 -18.76 -0.17 -5.39
N LYS A 100 -19.16 -0.73 -6.54
CA LYS A 100 -19.51 0.06 -7.72
C LYS A 100 -20.76 0.91 -7.48
N ASP A 101 -21.77 0.33 -6.83
CA ASP A 101 -23.02 1.01 -6.52
C ASP A 101 -22.79 2.15 -5.52
N GLU A 102 -21.97 1.92 -4.48
CA GLU A 102 -21.56 2.97 -3.53
C GLU A 102 -20.80 4.12 -4.23
N ILE A 103 -19.88 3.80 -5.15
CA ILE A 103 -19.16 4.82 -5.93
C ILE A 103 -20.12 5.62 -6.82
N ALA A 104 -21.13 4.97 -7.41
CA ALA A 104 -22.12 5.65 -8.23
C ALA A 104 -22.96 6.60 -7.37
N TYR A 105 -23.45 6.13 -6.22
CA TYR A 105 -24.20 6.92 -5.27
C TYR A 105 -23.42 8.16 -4.80
N LEU A 106 -22.18 7.97 -4.33
CA LEU A 106 -21.33 9.07 -3.88
C LEU A 106 -21.04 10.08 -4.99
N ARG A 107 -20.96 9.65 -6.25
CA ARG A 107 -20.78 10.56 -7.40
C ARG A 107 -22.02 11.40 -7.66
N GLU A 108 -23.21 10.81 -7.56
CA GLU A 108 -24.48 11.52 -7.70
C GLU A 108 -24.68 12.51 -6.55
N GLU A 109 -24.41 12.12 -5.32
CA GLU A 109 -24.48 13.01 -4.15
C GLU A 109 -23.50 14.20 -4.28
N ASN A 110 -22.24 13.92 -4.66
CA ASN A 110 -21.27 14.99 -4.92
C ASN A 110 -21.69 15.91 -6.06
N LYS A 111 -22.38 15.38 -7.09
CA LYS A 111 -22.92 16.19 -8.17
C LYS A 111 -24.03 17.11 -7.65
N GLY A 112 -24.98 16.57 -6.87
CA GLY A 112 -26.05 17.33 -6.24
C GLY A 112 -25.52 18.44 -5.34
N LEU A 113 -24.54 18.13 -4.48
CA LEU A 113 -23.90 19.14 -3.61
C LEU A 113 -23.21 20.24 -4.41
N ARG A 114 -22.62 19.93 -5.57
CA ARG A 114 -21.98 20.95 -6.43
C ARG A 114 -23.02 21.84 -7.11
N GLU A 115 -24.16 21.26 -7.49
CA GLU A 115 -25.30 22.00 -8.04
C GLU A 115 -25.92 22.91 -6.98
N GLU A 116 -26.19 22.40 -5.78
CA GLU A 116 -26.70 23.20 -4.64
C GLU A 116 -25.73 24.33 -4.28
N ASN A 117 -24.43 24.05 -4.18
CA ASN A 117 -23.43 25.10 -3.93
C ASN A 117 -23.36 26.13 -5.06
N LYS A 118 -23.69 25.75 -6.30
CA LYS A 118 -23.77 26.69 -7.42
C LYS A 118 -25.03 27.54 -7.30
N GLU A 119 -26.16 26.97 -6.91
CA GLU A 119 -27.42 27.68 -6.66
C GLU A 119 -27.30 28.66 -5.49
N LEU A 120 -26.73 28.24 -4.36
CA LEU A 120 -26.48 29.11 -3.20
C LEU A 120 -25.60 30.32 -3.55
N LYS A 121 -24.65 30.17 -4.48
CA LYS A 121 -23.83 31.30 -4.97
C LYS A 121 -24.59 32.26 -5.88
N LEU A 122 -25.69 31.81 -6.49
CA LEU A 122 -26.57 32.63 -7.33
C LEU A 122 -27.64 33.34 -6.52
N LEU A 123 -27.87 32.93 -5.27
CA LEU A 123 -28.77 33.65 -4.38
C LEU A 123 -28.21 35.06 -4.10
N PRO A 124 -29.07 36.10 -4.11
CA PRO A 124 -28.66 37.43 -3.73
C PRO A 124 -28.13 37.40 -2.29
N ALA A 125 -27.01 38.07 -2.05
CA ALA A 125 -26.46 38.21 -0.71
C ALA A 125 -27.56 38.71 0.24
N PRO A 126 -27.63 38.19 1.49
CA PRO A 126 -28.64 38.63 2.44
C PRO A 126 -28.60 40.15 2.50
N HIS A 127 -29.75 40.78 2.22
CA HIS A 127 -29.87 42.22 2.29
C HIS A 127 -29.43 42.63 3.69
N ASN A 128 -28.29 43.31 3.79
CA ASN A 128 -27.83 43.89 5.03
C ASN A 128 -28.94 44.84 5.49
N VAL A 129 -29.67 44.44 6.52
CA VAL A 129 -30.45 45.36 7.32
C VAL A 129 -29.42 46.18 8.09
N THR A 130 -29.30 47.44 7.71
CA THR A 130 -28.51 48.47 8.35
C THR A 130 -28.61 48.37 9.88
N GLN A 131 -27.47 48.13 10.54
CA GLN A 131 -27.23 48.66 11.88
C GLN A 131 -25.92 49.44 11.84
N GLU A 132 -26.09 50.74 11.99
CA GLU A 132 -25.03 51.72 12.23
C GLU A 132 -24.28 51.40 13.54
N ALA A 133 -23.03 51.87 13.58
CA ALA A 133 -22.24 52.16 14.78
C ALA A 133 -21.80 50.98 15.67
N THR A 134 -20.52 50.60 15.59
CA THR A 134 -19.49 51.14 16.51
C THR A 134 -18.13 50.58 16.13
N GLU A 135 -17.19 51.49 15.87
CA GLU A 135 -15.76 51.21 15.82
C GLU A 135 -15.32 50.57 17.14
N ASN A 136 -15.10 49.27 17.14
CA ASN A 136 -14.36 48.62 18.21
C ASN A 136 -13.35 47.68 17.58
N HIS A 137 -12.11 48.18 17.45
CA HIS A 137 -10.92 47.41 17.13
C HIS A 137 -10.66 46.34 18.21
N ARG A 138 -11.45 45.27 18.22
CA ARG A 138 -11.10 44.06 18.95
C ARG A 138 -10.17 43.26 18.06
N LYS A 139 -8.88 43.23 18.42
CA LYS A 139 -7.86 42.42 17.75
C LYS A 139 -8.37 40.99 17.58
N SER A 140 -8.19 40.45 16.38
CA SER A 140 -8.61 39.09 16.05
C SER A 140 -7.97 38.08 17.00
N PHE A 141 -8.69 37.00 17.31
CA PHE A 141 -8.23 35.92 18.18
C PHE A 141 -6.82 35.43 17.81
N TRP A 142 -6.51 35.38 16.50
CA TRP A 142 -5.20 35.00 15.99
C TRP A 142 -4.09 36.02 16.26
N GLN A 143 -4.41 37.33 16.21
CA GLN A 143 -3.47 38.39 16.61
C GLN A 143 -3.16 38.35 18.11
N ARG A 144 -4.04 37.76 18.93
CA ARG A 144 -3.82 37.62 20.38
C ARG A 144 -2.90 36.45 20.73
N ILE A 145 -2.89 35.41 19.92
CA ILE A 145 -2.12 34.19 20.19
C ILE A 145 -0.70 34.28 19.60
N TRP A 146 -0.52 34.95 18.47
CA TRP A 146 0.75 34.97 17.73
C TRP A 146 1.37 36.36 17.58
N GLY A 147 0.69 37.40 18.08
CA GLY A 147 1.16 38.78 18.00
C GLY A 147 2.17 39.11 19.10
N LYS A 148 3.42 38.69 18.92
CA LYS A 148 4.58 39.36 19.50
C LYS A 148 5.78 39.23 18.56
#